data_AF-A0A7W1M4S1-F1
#
_entry.id   AF-A0A7W1M4S1-F1
#
_cell.length_a   1.000
_cell.length_b   1.000
_cell.length_c   1.000
_cell.angle_alpha   90.00
_cell.angle_beta   90.00
_cell.angle_gamma   90.00
#
_symmetry.space_group_name_H-M   'P 1'
#
loop_
_entity.id
_entity.type
_entity.pdbx_description
1 polymer ?
#
loop_
_entity_poly.entity_id
_entity_poly.type
_entity_poly.pdbx_seq_one_letter_code
_entity_poly.pdbx_strand_id
1 'polypeptide(L)'
;MGALRAELSAELAEAQASVAASETDSDVFFALADQLRDLCWTMGSVTYCALEWQEPTDAKADVDKYLQAGDERLDPEQRERRRRLRRGRRNRRLWASSERAV
;
A
#
# COMPACT_ATOMS: atom_id res chain seq x y z
N MET A 1 3.67 14.69 2.94
CA MET A 1 3.07 14.08 1.72
C MET A 1 3.75 14.52 0.43
N GLY A 2 4.15 15.78 0.24
CA GLY A 2 4.80 16.24 -1.01
C GLY A 2 6.09 15.48 -1.37
N ALA A 3 7.00 15.29 -0.40
CA ALA A 3 8.24 14.53 -0.61
C ALA A 3 7.98 13.07 -1.02
N LEU A 4 7.12 12.36 -0.30
CA LEU A 4 6.75 10.97 -0.61
C LEU A 4 6.08 10.82 -2.00
N ARG A 5 5.32 11.84 -2.44
CA ARG A 5 4.75 11.86 -3.79
C ARG A 5 5.83 12.04 -4.85
N ALA A 6 6.80 12.92 -4.60
CA ALA A 6 7.92 13.12 -5.52
C ALA A 6 8.78 11.87 -5.64
N GLU A 7 9.06 11.20 -4.52
CA GLU A 7 9.79 9.94 -4.45
C GLU A 7 9.08 8.83 -5.24
N LEU A 8 7.79 8.59 -4.98
CA LEU A 8 7.02 7.61 -5.74
C LEU A 8 6.95 7.93 -7.24
N SER A 9 6.82 9.21 -7.62
CA SER A 9 6.83 9.61 -9.02
C SER A 9 8.18 9.37 -9.69
N ALA A 10 9.29 9.58 -8.98
CA ALA A 10 10.63 9.33 -9.51
C ALA A 10 10.85 7.83 -9.77
N GLU A 11 10.47 6.98 -8.81
CA GLU A 11 10.58 5.52 -8.94
C GLU A 11 9.69 4.96 -10.06
N LEU A 12 8.50 5.53 -10.26
CA LEU A 12 7.66 5.16 -11.41
C LEU A 12 8.28 5.55 -12.75
N ALA A 13 9.01 6.67 -12.81
CA ALA A 13 9.72 7.06 -14.03
C ALA A 13 10.92 6.15 -14.30
N GLU A 14 11.67 5.77 -13.26
CA GLU A 14 12.76 4.78 -13.35
C GLU A 14 12.25 3.41 -13.80
N ALA A 15 11.11 2.98 -13.26
CA ALA A 15 10.43 1.77 -13.67
C ALA A 15 10.08 1.78 -15.16
N GLN A 16 9.50 2.88 -15.63
CA GLN A 16 9.14 3.05 -17.03
C GLN A 16 10.39 3.00 -17.94
N ALA A 17 11.49 3.62 -17.52
CA ALA A 17 12.75 3.57 -18.26
C ALA A 17 13.32 2.15 -18.32
N SER A 18 13.30 1.42 -17.20
CA SER A 18 13.80 0.05 -17.11
C SER A 18 13.01 -0.93 -17.97
N VAL A 19 11.69 -0.76 -18.06
CA VAL A 19 10.81 -1.54 -18.96
C VAL A 19 11.05 -1.21 -20.44
N ALA A 20 11.37 0.06 -20.75
CA ALA A 20 11.63 0.49 -22.11
C ALA A 20 13.03 0.10 -22.63
N ALA A 21 13.98 -0.18 -21.73
CA ALA A 21 15.33 -0.60 -22.08
C ALA A 21 15.34 -2.05 -22.60
N SER A 22 16.11 -2.28 -23.67
CA SER A 22 16.17 -3.57 -24.35
C SER A 22 17.00 -4.64 -23.62
N GLU A 23 17.85 -4.23 -22.68
CA GLU A 23 18.80 -5.12 -21.97
C GLU A 23 18.81 -4.83 -20.46
N THR A 24 17.67 -5.04 -19.81
CA THR A 24 17.56 -4.95 -18.34
C THR A 24 17.56 -6.34 -17.72
N ASP A 25 18.38 -6.55 -16.68
CA ASP A 25 18.40 -7.81 -15.92
C ASP A 25 17.10 -7.99 -15.12
N SER A 26 16.63 -9.24 -15.02
CA SER A 26 15.58 -9.66 -14.10
C SER A 26 15.74 -9.17 -12.66
N ASP A 27 16.97 -9.13 -12.13
CA ASP A 27 17.24 -8.68 -10.76
C ASP A 27 16.87 -7.21 -10.53
N VAL A 28 17.03 -6.37 -11.56
CA VAL A 28 16.62 -4.96 -11.52
C VAL A 28 15.10 -4.85 -11.38
N PHE A 29 14.35 -5.68 -12.11
CA PHE A 29 12.89 -5.69 -12.01
C PHE A 29 12.41 -6.17 -10.63
N PHE A 30 13.08 -7.15 -10.02
CA PHE A 30 12.72 -7.60 -8.67
C PHE A 30 12.98 -6.52 -7.61
N ALA A 31 14.14 -5.86 -7.66
CA ALA A 31 14.47 -4.78 -6.74
C ALA A 31 13.49 -3.61 -6.86
N LEU A 32 13.18 -3.19 -8.09
CA LEU A 32 12.22 -2.15 -8.39
C LEU A 32 10.80 -2.51 -7.92
N ALA A 33 10.37 -3.76 -8.11
CA ALA A 33 9.06 -4.22 -7.66
C ALA A 33 8.92 -4.13 -6.14
N ASP A 34 9.95 -4.52 -5.38
CA ASP A 34 9.98 -4.42 -3.93
C ASP A 34 9.91 -2.95 -3.45
N GLN A 35 10.71 -2.07 -4.07
CA GLN A 35 10.70 -0.63 -3.75
C GLN A 35 9.35 0.03 -4.05
N LEU A 36 8.81 -0.19 -5.25
CA LEU A 36 7.51 0.36 -5.65
C LEU A 36 6.38 -0.15 -4.76
N ARG A 37 6.39 -1.43 -4.39
CA ARG A 37 5.41 -2.00 -3.45
C ARG A 37 5.46 -1.24 -2.12
N ASP A 38 6.65 -1.01 -1.59
CA ASP A 38 6.84 -0.40 -0.27
C ASP A 38 6.43 1.09 -0.26
N LEU A 39 6.77 1.84 -1.31
CA LEU A 39 6.34 3.23 -1.48
C LEU A 39 4.84 3.36 -1.70
N CYS A 40 4.25 2.53 -2.57
CA CYS A 40 2.81 2.49 -2.78
C CYS A 40 2.06 2.17 -1.48
N TRP A 41 2.57 1.22 -0.71
CA TRP A 41 2.01 0.87 0.59
C TRP A 41 2.07 2.02 1.58
N THR A 42 3.23 2.68 1.69
CA THR A 42 3.44 3.81 2.59
C THR A 42 2.53 4.97 2.20
N MET A 43 2.45 5.29 0.90
CA MET A 43 1.55 6.32 0.37
C MET A 43 0.09 6.01 0.69
N GLY A 44 -0.36 4.78 0.44
CA GLY A 44 -1.72 4.35 0.73
C GLY A 44 -2.04 4.42 2.23
N SER A 45 -1.07 4.05 3.08
CA SER A 45 -1.23 4.08 4.53
C SER A 45 -1.28 5.51 5.08
N VAL A 46 -0.40 6.40 4.61
CA VAL A 46 -0.41 7.82 4.97
C VAL A 46 -1.70 8.49 4.49
N THR A 47 -2.14 8.18 3.27
CA THR A 47 -3.40 8.71 2.71
C THR A 47 -4.58 8.27 3.58
N TYR A 48 -4.64 6.98 3.93
CA TYR A 48 -5.69 6.46 4.80
C TYR A 48 -5.69 7.18 6.16
N CYS A 49 -4.56 7.22 6.85
CA CYS A 49 -4.49 7.83 8.19
C CYS A 49 -4.78 9.34 8.17
N ALA A 50 -4.40 10.05 7.11
CA ALA A 50 -4.56 11.50 7.04
C ALA A 50 -5.95 11.94 6.55
N LEU A 51 -6.57 11.17 5.64
CA LEU A 51 -7.76 11.62 4.90
C LEU A 51 -8.99 10.72 5.09
N GLU A 52 -8.80 9.45 5.42
CA GLU A 52 -9.89 8.45 5.44
C GLU A 52 -10.20 7.97 6.87
N TRP A 53 -9.20 7.92 7.74
CA TRP A 53 -9.35 7.47 9.11
C TRP A 53 -10.03 8.56 9.94
N GLN A 54 -11.26 8.28 10.38
CA GLN A 54 -11.95 9.09 11.36
C GLN A 54 -11.38 8.76 12.73
N GLU A 55 -10.74 9.76 13.37
CA GLU A 55 -10.22 9.60 14.72
C GLU A 55 -11.37 9.18 15.66
N PRO A 56 -11.19 8.09 16.43
CA PRO A 56 -12.20 7.63 17.38
C PRO A 56 -12.41 8.67 18.48
N THR A 57 -13.63 8.71 18.99
CA THR A 57 -13.98 9.54 20.15
C THR A 57 -14.38 8.63 21.29
N ASP A 58 -14.36 9.12 22.53
CA ASP A 58 -14.76 8.32 23.70
C ASP A 58 -16.20 7.78 23.60
N ALA A 59 -17.06 8.47 22.83
CA ALA A 59 -18.43 8.04 22.54
C ALA A 59 -18.53 6.95 21.45
N LYS A 60 -17.48 6.75 20.64
CA LYS A 60 -17.46 5.82 19.52
C LYS A 60 -16.12 5.11 19.44
N ALA A 61 -16.09 3.89 19.97
CA ALA A 61 -14.93 3.00 19.91
C ALA A 61 -14.40 2.85 18.48
N ASP A 62 -13.07 2.76 18.35
CA ASP A 62 -12.36 2.48 17.10
C ASP A 62 -12.61 1.04 16.66
N VAL A 63 -13.78 0.80 16.06
CA VAL A 63 -14.12 -0.50 15.48
C VAL A 63 -13.63 -0.50 14.05
N ASP A 64 -12.52 -1.19 13.80
CA ASP A 64 -12.03 -1.46 12.45
C ASP A 64 -12.97 -2.44 11.75
N LYS A 65 -13.97 -1.91 11.06
CA LYS A 65 -14.80 -2.68 10.15
C LYS A 65 -13.99 -2.87 8.88
N TYR A 66 -13.19 -3.94 8.82
CA TYR A 66 -12.37 -4.28 7.66
C TYR A 66 -13.17 -4.54 6.36
N LEU A 67 -14.50 -4.45 6.40
CA LEU A 67 -15.42 -4.56 5.27
C LEU A 67 -15.90 -3.16 4.84
N GLN A 68 -15.73 -2.84 3.56
CA GLN A 68 -16.27 -1.64 2.94
C GLN A 68 -17.41 -2.01 1.98
N ALA A 69 -18.27 -1.03 1.67
CA ALA A 69 -19.29 -1.18 0.64
C ALA A 69 -18.64 -1.57 -0.70
N GLY A 70 -19.20 -2.58 -1.38
CA GLY A 70 -18.66 -3.17 -2.59
C GLY A 70 -17.84 -4.44 -2.38
N ASP A 71 -17.43 -4.76 -1.15
CA ASP A 71 -16.73 -6.02 -0.84
C ASP A 71 -17.64 -7.24 -0.98
N GLU A 72 -18.97 -7.06 -0.88
CA GLU A 72 -19.95 -8.12 -1.09
C GLU A 72 -19.90 -8.70 -2.51
N ARG A 73 -19.38 -7.94 -3.48
CA ARG A 73 -19.23 -8.33 -4.88
C ARG A 73 -17.93 -9.08 -5.16
N LEU A 74 -16.99 -9.08 -4.22
CA LEU A 74 -15.72 -9.80 -4.34
C LEU A 74 -15.91 -11.26 -3.95
N ASP A 75 -15.13 -12.13 -4.58
CA ASP A 75 -14.99 -13.50 -4.12
C ASP A 75 -14.34 -13.56 -2.71
N PRO A 76 -14.43 -14.71 -2.01
CA PRO A 76 -13.90 -14.84 -0.66
C PRO A 76 -12.39 -14.54 -0.53
N GLU A 77 -11.59 -14.91 -1.53
CA GLU A 77 -10.13 -14.75 -1.51
C GLU A 77 -9.74 -13.28 -1.69
N GLN A 78 -10.32 -12.61 -2.67
CA GLN A 78 -10.15 -11.18 -2.91
C GLN A 78 -10.59 -10.36 -1.70
N ARG A 79 -11.70 -10.75 -1.06
CA ARG A 79 -12.20 -10.09 0.14
C ARG A 79 -11.22 -10.25 1.30
N GLU A 80 -10.71 -11.45 1.53
CA GLU A 80 -9.73 -11.71 2.59
C GLU A 80 -8.41 -10.98 2.30
N ARG A 81 -7.95 -10.95 1.05
CA ARG A 81 -6.78 -10.17 0.64
C ARG A 81 -6.97 -8.68 0.97
N ARG A 82 -8.10 -8.08 0.58
CA ARG A 82 -8.38 -6.67 0.91
C ARG A 82 -8.47 -6.42 2.42
N ARG A 83 -9.07 -7.35 3.16
CA ARG A 83 -9.17 -7.29 4.62
C ARG A 83 -7.78 -7.26 5.27
N ARG A 84 -6.88 -8.16 4.86
CA ARG A 84 -5.47 -8.18 5.31
C ARG A 84 -4.77 -6.87 4.99
N LEU A 85 -4.95 -6.35 3.78
CA LEU A 85 -4.36 -5.07 3.39
C LEU A 85 -4.87 -3.93 4.30
N ARG A 86 -6.17 -3.85 4.56
CA ARG A 86 -6.74 -2.80 5.43
C ARG A 86 -6.24 -2.90 6.88
N ARG A 87 -6.11 -4.11 7.42
CA ARG A 87 -5.54 -4.36 8.74
C ARG A 87 -4.12 -3.82 8.89
N GLY A 88 -3.30 -3.89 7.84
CA GLY A 88 -1.92 -3.43 7.87
C GLY A 88 -1.73 -1.91 7.74
N ARG A 89 -2.70 -1.17 7.18
CA ARG A 89 -2.54 0.26 6.83
C ARG A 89 -2.20 1.15 8.02
N ARG A 90 -2.74 0.86 9.20
CA ARG A 90 -2.50 1.67 10.41
C ARG A 90 -1.24 1.27 11.19
N ASN A 91 -0.65 0.11 10.88
CA ASN A 91 0.49 -0.37 11.63
C ASN A 91 1.80 0.16 11.02
N ARG A 92 2.28 1.29 11.54
CA ARG A 92 3.52 1.95 11.08
C ARG A 92 4.75 1.02 11.08
N ARG A 93 4.80 0.00 11.96
CA ARG A 93 5.89 -0.98 11.98
C ARG A 93 5.89 -1.87 10.73
N LEU A 94 4.73 -2.05 10.11
CA LEU A 94 4.56 -2.75 8.83
C LEU A 94 4.76 -1.81 7.64
N TRP A 95 5.26 -0.59 7.81
CA TRP A 95 5.54 0.33 6.69
C TRP A 95 6.98 0.22 6.18
N ALA A 96 7.86 -0.49 6.90
CA ALA A 96 9.27 -0.67 6.54
C ALA A 96 9.70 -2.15 6.44
N SER A 97 8.83 -3.12 6.71
CA SER A 97 9.17 -4.55 6.71
C SER A 97 8.68 -5.27 5.46
N SER A 98 9.48 -6.16 4.89
CA SER A 98 9.10 -7.09 3.82
C SER A 98 8.12 -8.19 4.30
N GLU A 99 7.88 -8.30 5.61
CA GLU A 99 6.93 -9.24 6.25
C GLU A 99 5.44 -8.87 6.03
N ARG A 100 5.13 -8.03 5.04
CA ARG A 100 3.78 -7.54 4.77
C ARG A 100 2.94 -8.63 4.08
N ALA A 101 2.24 -9.40 4.90
CA ALA A 101 1.17 -10.33 4.57
C ALA A 101 1.50 -11.36 3.47
N VAL A 102 2.19 -12.42 3.89
CA VAL A 102 1.79 -13.79 3.49
C VAL A 102 0.42 -14.10 4.10
#